data_AF-A0A813IX33-F1
#
_entry.id   AF-A0A813IX33-F1
#
_cell.length_a   1.000
_cell.length_b   1.000
_cell.length_c   1.000
_cell.angle_alpha   90.00
_cell.angle_beta   90.00
_cell.angle_gamma   90.00
#
_symmetry.space_group_name_H-M   'P 1'
#
loop_
_entity.id
_entity.type
_entity.pdbx_description
1 polymer ?
#
loop_
_entity_poly.entity_id
_entity_poly.type
_entity_poly.pdbx_seq_one_letter_code
_entity_poly.pdbx_strand_id
1 'polypeptide(L)'
;MDVWMLPPVPPDTPKRKQETQAQVSTTPQSVKFRAVDRRGVDKQGVDRQLLLALGKKAVMDDNILRQHEAIIVDTLSLPGTLPEVVAMRSAGAAYNEAVRVRGKQHDLGSPHLHVWAALVMAVLKEQDVPEALRLALQTHVTEAKKPTDLQDHIRHCRIGAMWNPERFKLQIAVAPSAQMLWTLLCDYLVHRGATILRGTAPKGPLVRKISKCLTALGSED
;
A
#
# COMPACT_ATOMS: atom_id res chain seq x y z
N MET A 1 -14.22 25.92 1.33
CA MET A 1 -12.81 25.67 1.72
C MET A 1 -12.35 24.41 1.00
N ASP A 2 -11.83 24.55 -0.21
CA ASP A 2 -11.32 23.46 -1.06
C ASP A 2 -9.82 23.23 -0.82
N VAL A 3 -9.45 22.97 0.43
CA VAL A 3 -8.04 23.09 0.85
C VAL A 3 -7.16 22.05 0.15
N TRP A 4 -7.64 20.83 -0.11
CA TRP A 4 -6.81 19.74 -0.65
C TRP A 4 -7.40 18.99 -1.86
N MET A 5 -8.28 19.62 -2.64
CA MET A 5 -8.73 19.01 -3.89
C MET A 5 -7.59 19.01 -4.91
N LEU A 6 -7.30 17.84 -5.50
CA LEU A 6 -6.47 17.78 -6.70
C LEU A 6 -7.13 18.65 -7.77
N PRO A 7 -6.37 19.52 -8.47
CA PRO A 7 -6.94 20.37 -9.52
C PRO A 7 -7.63 19.50 -10.57
N PRO A 8 -8.74 19.97 -11.16
CA PRO A 8 -9.44 19.23 -12.21
C PRO A 8 -8.47 18.92 -13.35
N VAL A 9 -8.49 17.67 -13.81
CA VAL A 9 -7.68 17.22 -14.94
C VAL A 9 -8.12 18.01 -16.19
N PRO A 10 -7.23 18.73 -16.87
CA PRO A 10 -7.60 19.45 -18.09
C PRO A 10 -8.08 18.47 -19.17
N PRO A 11 -9.08 18.84 -19.99
CA PRO A 11 -9.63 17.96 -21.01
C PRO A 11 -8.56 17.52 -22.01
N ASP A 12 -8.61 16.24 -22.37
CA ASP A 12 -7.67 15.56 -23.26
C ASP A 12 -7.38 16.37 -24.52
N THR A 13 -6.15 16.84 -24.66
CA THR A 13 -5.63 17.32 -25.94
C THR A 13 -5.19 16.11 -26.78
N PRO A 14 -5.69 15.92 -28.01
CA PRO A 14 -5.33 14.78 -28.83
C PRO A 14 -3.82 14.79 -29.15
N LYS A 15 -3.12 13.74 -28.70
CA LYS A 15 -1.68 13.57 -28.90
C LYS A 15 -1.35 13.44 -30.38
N ARG A 16 -0.69 14.47 -30.92
CA ARG A 16 -0.02 14.47 -32.24
C ARG A 16 1.13 13.45 -32.19
N LYS A 17 1.00 12.35 -32.94
CA LYS A 17 2.11 11.42 -33.20
C LYS A 17 3.19 12.17 -33.99
N GLN A 18 4.35 12.40 -33.39
CA GLN A 18 5.57 12.66 -34.13
C GLN A 18 6.42 11.39 -34.06
N GLU A 19 6.56 10.75 -35.22
CA GLU A 19 7.55 9.72 -35.47
C GLU A 19 8.93 10.38 -35.54
N THR A 20 9.82 9.99 -34.64
CA THR A 20 11.24 10.27 -34.78
C THR A 20 11.97 8.93 -34.83
N GLN A 21 12.46 8.59 -36.03
CA GLN A 21 13.39 7.49 -36.24
C GLN A 21 14.73 7.84 -35.58
N ALA A 22 15.21 6.95 -34.72
CA ALA A 22 16.62 6.92 -34.30
C ALA A 22 17.09 5.47 -34.35
N GLN A 23 17.89 5.15 -35.38
CA GLN A 23 18.68 3.94 -35.45
C GLN A 23 19.76 3.99 -34.36
N VAL A 24 19.74 3.02 -33.45
CA VAL A 24 20.91 2.67 -32.62
C VAL A 24 21.08 1.16 -32.68
N SER A 25 22.04 0.75 -33.51
CA SER A 25 22.59 -0.61 -33.54
C SER A 25 23.28 -0.91 -32.21
N THR A 26 22.74 -1.82 -31.41
CA THR A 26 23.45 -2.45 -30.29
C THR A 26 23.34 -3.95 -30.40
N THR A 27 24.43 -4.57 -30.84
CA THR A 27 24.63 -6.01 -30.88
C THR A 27 24.62 -6.57 -29.45
N PRO A 28 23.85 -7.62 -29.12
CA PRO A 28 23.95 -8.25 -27.82
C PRO A 28 25.25 -9.07 -27.75
N GLN A 29 26.16 -8.65 -26.88
CA GLN A 29 27.34 -9.45 -26.53
C GLN A 29 26.87 -10.73 -25.82
N SER A 30 27.14 -11.87 -26.45
CA SER A 30 26.91 -13.19 -25.86
C SER A 30 27.82 -13.39 -24.64
N VAL A 31 27.24 -13.43 -23.45
CA VAL A 31 27.95 -13.83 -22.23
C VAL A 31 28.23 -15.34 -22.30
N LYS A 32 29.50 -15.71 -22.51
CA LYS A 32 29.94 -17.11 -22.48
C LYS A 32 29.85 -17.64 -21.05
N PHE A 33 28.83 -18.45 -20.77
CA PHE A 33 28.77 -19.22 -19.53
C PHE A 33 29.93 -20.23 -19.52
N ARG A 34 30.84 -20.09 -18.55
CA ARG A 34 31.88 -21.08 -18.25
C ARG A 34 31.19 -22.40 -17.86
N ALA A 35 31.52 -23.47 -18.56
CA ALA A 35 31.12 -24.82 -18.18
C ALA A 35 31.74 -25.16 -16.82
N VAL A 36 30.89 -25.29 -15.80
CA VAL A 36 31.28 -25.73 -14.46
C VAL A 36 31.51 -27.25 -14.49
N ASP A 37 32.72 -27.63 -14.08
CA ASP A 37 33.25 -28.98 -13.93
C ASP A 37 32.22 -29.92 -13.26
N ARG A 38 31.81 -30.97 -13.99
CA ARG A 38 30.86 -32.00 -13.55
C ARG A 38 31.61 -33.09 -12.78
N ARG A 39 32.01 -32.78 -11.54
CA ARG A 39 32.25 -33.85 -10.55
C ARG A 39 30.91 -34.23 -9.93
N GLY A 40 30.64 -35.54 -9.91
CA GLY A 40 29.33 -36.16 -9.74
C GLY A 40 28.72 -35.98 -8.36
N VAL A 41 28.19 -34.78 -8.11
CA VAL A 41 27.15 -34.55 -7.11
C VAL A 41 25.83 -34.65 -7.85
N ASP A 42 24.88 -35.40 -7.29
CA ASP A 42 23.55 -35.60 -7.85
C ASP A 42 22.86 -34.24 -8.05
N LYS A 43 23.02 -33.66 -9.24
CA LYS A 43 22.65 -32.25 -9.51
C LYS A 43 21.16 -32.03 -9.26
N GLN A 44 20.34 -33.04 -9.52
CA GLN A 44 18.91 -33.01 -9.26
C GLN A 44 18.60 -32.95 -7.76
N GLY A 45 19.35 -33.69 -6.92
CA GLY A 45 19.22 -33.65 -5.47
C GLY A 45 19.67 -32.32 -4.85
N VAL A 46 20.79 -31.76 -5.32
CA VAL A 46 21.31 -30.46 -4.85
C VAL A 46 20.39 -29.31 -5.26
N ASP A 47 19.91 -29.31 -6.50
CA ASP A 47 18.97 -28.29 -7.00
C ASP A 47 17.63 -28.36 -6.23
N ARG A 48 17.15 -29.58 -5.92
CA ARG A 48 15.95 -29.79 -5.10
C ARG A 48 16.13 -29.27 -3.67
N GLN A 49 17.24 -29.60 -3.01
CA GLN A 49 17.53 -29.10 -1.66
C GLN A 49 17.69 -27.58 -1.62
N LEU A 50 18.32 -26.99 -2.62
CA LEU A 50 18.45 -25.54 -2.75
C LEU A 50 17.08 -24.87 -2.93
N LEU A 51 16.22 -25.40 -3.80
CA LEU A 51 14.85 -24.89 -4.00
C LEU A 51 14.01 -25.00 -2.72
N LEU A 52 14.13 -26.11 -1.99
CA LEU A 52 13.48 -26.29 -0.68
C LEU A 52 13.98 -25.25 0.33
N ALA A 53 15.28 -25.02 0.41
CA ALA A 53 15.88 -24.04 1.32
C ALA A 53 15.43 -22.61 0.98
N LEU A 54 15.46 -22.23 -0.30
CA LEU A 54 15.00 -20.92 -0.77
C LEU A 54 13.51 -20.71 -0.49
N GLY A 55 12.67 -21.71 -0.76
CA GLY A 55 11.24 -21.63 -0.47
C GLY A 55 10.97 -21.52 1.02
N LYS A 56 11.64 -22.31 1.86
CA LYS A 56 11.53 -22.21 3.34
C LYS A 56 11.96 -20.82 3.83
N LYS A 57 13.07 -20.29 3.33
CA LYS A 57 13.55 -18.94 3.65
C LYS A 57 12.52 -17.88 3.25
N ALA A 58 11.97 -17.94 2.03
CA ALA A 58 10.96 -17.00 1.56
C ALA A 58 9.69 -17.01 2.42
N VAL A 59 9.22 -18.19 2.85
CA VAL A 59 8.06 -18.32 3.76
C VAL A 59 8.37 -17.76 5.15
N MET A 60 9.60 -17.95 5.65
CA MET A 60 10.05 -17.40 6.93
C MET A 60 10.16 -15.88 6.89
N ASP A 61 10.81 -15.33 5.86
CA ASP A 61 10.99 -13.89 5.66
C ASP A 61 9.61 -13.20 5.53
N ASP A 62 8.65 -13.78 4.79
CA ASP A 62 7.27 -13.29 4.73
C ASP A 62 6.60 -13.28 6.11
N ASN A 63 6.80 -14.32 6.92
CA ASN A 63 6.22 -14.37 8.27
C ASN A 63 6.80 -13.27 9.18
N ILE A 64 8.11 -13.06 9.12
CA ILE A 64 8.79 -12.00 9.88
C ILE A 64 8.26 -10.62 9.44
N LEU A 65 8.17 -10.37 8.13
CA LEU A 65 7.62 -9.12 7.60
C LEU A 65 6.18 -8.88 8.09
N ARG A 66 5.30 -9.90 8.01
CA ARG A 66 3.92 -9.77 8.51
C ARG A 66 3.85 -9.50 10.01
N GLN A 67 4.79 -10.02 10.80
CA GLN A 67 4.87 -9.73 12.24
C GLN A 67 5.30 -8.28 12.49
N HIS A 68 6.32 -7.80 11.78
CA HIS A 68 6.74 -6.40 11.87
C HIS A 68 5.64 -5.44 11.43
N GLU A 69 4.96 -5.73 10.31
CA GLU A 69 3.83 -4.93 9.85
C GLU A 69 2.71 -4.86 10.88
N ALA A 70 2.39 -5.96 11.56
CA ALA A 70 1.36 -5.99 12.60
C ALA A 70 1.69 -5.18 13.86
N ILE A 71 2.97 -4.86 14.07
CA ILE A 71 3.43 -4.00 15.18
C ILE A 71 3.43 -2.52 14.76
N ILE A 72 3.77 -2.24 13.50
CA ILE A 72 3.97 -0.88 13.00
C ILE A 72 2.67 -0.26 12.46
N VAL A 73 1.79 -1.08 11.90
CA VAL A 73 0.63 -0.65 11.12
C VAL A 73 -0.65 -1.09 11.81
N ASP A 74 -1.42 -0.11 12.26
CA ASP A 74 -2.78 -0.34 12.72
C ASP A 74 -3.67 -0.66 11.53
N THR A 75 -4.49 -1.70 11.68
CA THR A 75 -5.41 -2.13 10.63
C THR A 75 -6.84 -2.11 11.14
N LEU A 76 -7.73 -1.45 10.40
CA LEU A 76 -9.17 -1.42 10.67
C LEU A 76 -9.95 -2.01 9.50
N SER A 77 -11.05 -2.69 9.83
CA SER A 77 -12.09 -3.10 8.87
C SER A 77 -13.25 -2.12 8.96
N LEU A 78 -13.48 -1.37 7.89
CA LEU A 78 -14.50 -0.32 7.78
C LEU A 78 -15.71 -0.80 6.97
N PRO A 79 -16.95 -0.50 7.38
CA PRO A 79 -18.12 -0.63 6.52
C PRO A 79 -17.98 0.22 5.25
N GLY A 80 -18.29 -0.34 4.09
CA GLY A 80 -18.19 0.34 2.79
C GLY A 80 -19.18 1.47 2.59
N THR A 81 -20.23 1.54 3.42
CA THR A 81 -21.24 2.59 3.43
C THR A 81 -20.75 3.89 4.08
N LEU A 82 -19.62 3.86 4.79
CA LEU A 82 -19.07 5.05 5.45
C LEU A 82 -18.58 6.10 4.43
N PRO A 83 -18.96 7.39 4.58
CA PRO A 83 -18.50 8.48 3.71
C PRO A 83 -16.98 8.57 3.61
N GLU A 84 -16.26 8.28 4.70
CA GLU A 84 -14.80 8.27 4.76
C GLU A 84 -14.20 7.24 3.80
N VAL A 85 -14.82 6.05 3.69
CA VAL A 85 -14.37 5.00 2.77
C VAL A 85 -14.52 5.45 1.33
N VAL A 86 -15.66 6.05 0.99
CA VAL A 86 -15.91 6.58 -0.35
C VAL A 86 -14.90 7.67 -0.70
N ALA A 87 -14.66 8.61 0.22
CA ALA A 87 -13.70 9.69 0.03
C ALA A 87 -12.27 9.18 -0.18
N MET A 88 -11.80 8.26 0.67
CA MET A 88 -10.47 7.66 0.55
C MET A 88 -10.26 6.93 -0.77
N ARG A 89 -11.27 6.16 -1.21
CA ARG A 89 -11.22 5.44 -2.49
C ARG A 89 -11.18 6.39 -3.68
N SER A 90 -12.03 7.41 -3.66
CA SER A 90 -12.06 8.45 -4.69
C SER A 90 -10.75 9.20 -4.79
N ALA A 91 -10.13 9.55 -3.64
CA ALA A 91 -8.83 10.20 -3.61
C ALA A 91 -7.71 9.31 -4.16
N GLY A 92 -7.69 8.03 -3.80
CA GLY A 92 -6.73 7.07 -4.36
C GLY A 92 -6.89 6.91 -5.88
N ALA A 93 -8.12 6.85 -6.39
CA ALA A 93 -8.39 6.80 -7.83
C ALA A 93 -7.97 8.10 -8.55
N ALA A 94 -8.32 9.26 -7.98
CA ALA A 94 -7.94 10.56 -8.52
C ALA A 94 -6.42 10.76 -8.56
N TYR A 95 -5.70 10.31 -7.53
CA TYR A 95 -4.24 10.32 -7.52
C TYR A 95 -3.67 9.45 -8.65
N ASN A 96 -4.12 8.21 -8.79
CA ASN A 96 -3.64 7.31 -9.84
C ASN A 96 -3.87 7.90 -11.25
N GLU A 97 -5.01 8.55 -11.46
CA GLU A 97 -5.32 9.21 -12.71
C GLU A 97 -4.41 10.42 -12.96
N ALA A 98 -4.19 11.26 -11.94
CA ALA A 98 -3.27 12.38 -12.04
C ALA A 98 -1.83 11.93 -12.34
N VAL A 99 -1.38 10.83 -11.73
CA VAL A 99 -0.08 10.20 -12.02
C VAL A 99 -0.01 9.67 -13.45
N ARG A 100 -1.08 9.02 -13.94
CA ARG A 100 -1.18 8.52 -15.32
C ARG A 100 -1.01 9.66 -16.33
N VAL A 101 -1.62 10.81 -16.07
CA VAL A 101 -1.56 12.01 -16.93
C VAL A 101 -0.18 12.68 -16.86
N ARG A 102 0.38 12.86 -15.66
CA ARG A 102 1.65 13.59 -15.44
C ARG A 102 2.92 12.76 -15.72
N GLY A 103 2.81 11.43 -15.71
CA GLY A 103 3.96 10.53 -15.92
C GLY A 103 4.83 10.32 -14.67
N LYS A 104 5.95 9.60 -14.84
CA LYS A 104 6.76 9.04 -13.73
C LYS A 104 7.50 10.07 -12.84
N GLN A 105 7.56 11.35 -13.23
CA GLN A 105 8.30 12.40 -12.51
C GLN A 105 7.36 13.49 -11.97
N HIS A 106 6.20 13.09 -11.46
CA HIS A 106 5.24 14.03 -10.88
C HIS A 106 5.68 14.51 -9.48
N ASP A 107 5.22 15.70 -9.11
CA ASP A 107 5.48 16.39 -7.84
C ASP A 107 4.36 16.19 -6.79
N LEU A 108 3.40 15.28 -7.05
CA LEU A 108 2.22 15.07 -6.21
C LEU A 108 2.52 14.46 -4.83
N GLY A 109 3.75 14.05 -4.56
CA GLY A 109 4.12 13.27 -3.38
C GLY A 109 3.52 11.86 -3.39
N SER A 110 3.59 11.17 -2.25
CA SER A 110 3.13 9.79 -2.12
C SER A 110 1.60 9.66 -2.03
N PRO A 111 0.99 8.60 -2.60
CA PRO A 111 -0.46 8.43 -2.64
C PRO A 111 -1.11 8.38 -1.25
N HIS A 112 -0.40 7.83 -0.25
CA HIS A 112 -0.94 7.63 1.08
C HIS A 112 -1.31 8.94 1.78
N LEU A 113 -0.59 10.02 1.48
CA LEU A 113 -0.88 11.35 2.03
C LEU A 113 -2.22 11.90 1.51
N HIS A 114 -2.53 11.65 0.24
CA HIS A 114 -3.82 12.03 -0.36
C HIS A 114 -4.98 11.21 0.20
N VAL A 115 -4.76 9.92 0.46
CA VAL A 115 -5.76 9.05 1.09
C VAL A 115 -6.03 9.50 2.53
N TRP A 116 -4.99 9.80 3.31
CA TRP A 116 -5.12 10.37 4.66
C TRP A 116 -5.85 11.71 4.65
N ALA A 117 -5.46 12.61 3.75
CA ALA A 117 -6.10 13.90 3.56
C ALA A 117 -7.61 13.76 3.32
N ALA A 118 -8.00 12.82 2.45
CA ALA A 118 -9.40 12.55 2.16
C ALA A 118 -10.17 11.98 3.36
N LEU A 119 -9.53 11.12 4.16
CA LEU A 119 -10.11 10.62 5.42
C LEU A 119 -10.43 11.78 6.37
N VAL A 120 -9.43 12.61 6.66
CA VAL A 120 -9.57 13.75 7.59
C VAL A 120 -10.65 14.72 7.13
N MET A 121 -10.64 15.08 5.84
CA MET A 121 -11.64 15.99 5.27
C MET A 121 -13.04 15.39 5.22
N ALA A 122 -13.16 14.06 5.06
CA ALA A 122 -14.45 13.39 5.12
C ALA A 122 -15.01 13.42 6.55
N VAL A 123 -14.18 13.10 7.56
CA VAL A 123 -14.60 13.18 8.96
C VAL A 123 -15.03 14.60 9.31
N LEU A 124 -14.26 15.63 8.95
CA LEU A 124 -14.60 17.03 9.23
C LEU A 124 -15.94 17.50 8.61
N LYS A 125 -16.47 16.81 7.61
CA LYS A 125 -17.77 17.11 6.99
C LYS A 125 -18.96 16.48 7.72
N GLU A 126 -18.71 15.51 8.59
CA GLU A 126 -19.76 14.83 9.34
C GLU A 126 -20.25 15.72 10.49
N GLN A 127 -21.56 15.68 10.73
CA GLN A 127 -22.19 16.54 11.76
C GLN A 127 -21.88 16.04 13.18
N ASP A 128 -21.83 14.72 13.37
CA ASP A 128 -21.74 14.06 14.67
C ASP A 128 -20.29 13.79 15.14
N VAL A 129 -19.32 14.57 14.65
CA VAL A 129 -17.92 14.45 15.10
C VAL A 129 -17.77 15.03 16.50
N PRO A 130 -17.16 14.30 17.45
CA PRO A 130 -16.83 14.84 18.77
C PRO A 130 -15.98 16.11 18.67
N GLU A 131 -16.32 17.14 19.45
CA GLU A 131 -15.69 18.46 19.34
C GLU A 131 -14.17 18.41 19.54
N ALA A 132 -13.69 17.58 20.46
CA ALA A 132 -12.25 17.37 20.69
C ALA A 132 -11.54 16.82 19.44
N LEU A 133 -12.17 15.86 18.73
CA LEU A 133 -11.63 15.31 17.49
C LEU A 133 -11.70 16.35 16.36
N ARG A 134 -12.82 17.08 16.25
CA ARG A 134 -12.99 18.15 15.26
C ARG A 134 -11.90 19.20 15.39
N LEU A 135 -11.65 19.69 16.60
CA LEU A 135 -10.59 20.67 16.87
C LEU A 135 -9.21 20.11 16.50
N ALA A 136 -8.89 18.89 16.94
CA ALA A 136 -7.60 18.25 16.63
C ALA A 136 -7.38 18.07 15.12
N LEU A 137 -8.41 17.66 14.37
CA LEU A 137 -8.36 17.53 12.91
C LEU A 137 -8.24 18.91 12.24
N GLN A 138 -8.96 19.93 12.70
CA GLN A 138 -8.87 21.29 12.17
C GLN A 138 -7.47 21.88 12.36
N THR A 139 -6.87 21.72 13.54
CA THR A 139 -5.48 22.12 13.78
C THR A 139 -4.55 21.40 12.81
N HIS A 140 -4.68 20.08 12.69
CA HIS A 140 -3.85 19.28 11.79
C HIS A 140 -3.96 19.69 10.31
N VAL A 141 -5.17 20.03 9.85
CA VAL A 141 -5.40 20.51 8.47
C VAL A 141 -4.87 21.93 8.28
N THR A 142 -4.96 22.80 9.29
CA THR A 142 -4.53 24.20 9.19
C THR A 142 -3.00 24.31 9.12
N GLU A 143 -2.28 23.38 9.75
CA GLU A 143 -0.82 23.29 9.69
C GLU A 143 -0.29 22.86 8.30
N ALA A 144 -1.10 22.15 7.51
CA ALA A 144 -0.69 21.62 6.21
C ALA A 144 -1.44 22.29 5.04
N LYS A 145 -0.68 22.96 4.15
CA LYS A 145 -1.25 23.60 2.95
C LYS A 145 -1.49 22.57 1.84
N LYS A 146 -0.68 21.52 1.81
CA LYS A 146 -0.76 20.41 0.84
C LYS A 146 -0.67 19.07 1.57
N PRO A 147 -1.23 17.98 1.00
CA PRO A 147 -1.05 16.64 1.56
C PRO A 147 0.41 16.25 1.80
N THR A 148 1.34 16.75 0.96
CA THR A 148 2.79 16.52 1.11
C THR A 148 3.38 17.03 2.42
N ASP A 149 2.79 18.07 3.00
CA ASP A 149 3.28 18.69 4.23
C ASP A 149 3.05 17.76 5.44
N LEU A 150 2.20 16.74 5.28
CA LEU A 150 1.90 15.73 6.30
C LEU A 150 2.90 14.56 6.32
N GLN A 151 3.93 14.58 5.47
CA GLN A 151 4.91 13.49 5.35
C GLN A 151 5.55 13.09 6.68
N ASP A 152 5.86 14.07 7.53
CA ASP A 152 6.55 13.82 8.81
C ASP A 152 5.61 13.26 9.89
N HIS A 153 4.30 13.39 9.68
CA HIS A 153 3.25 12.93 10.58
C HIS A 153 2.68 11.57 10.17
N ILE A 154 2.54 11.32 8.86
CA ILE A 154 1.83 10.17 8.32
C ILE A 154 2.79 9.28 7.52
N ARG A 155 3.18 8.16 8.13
CA ARG A 155 4.13 7.20 7.54
C ARG A 155 3.46 6.28 6.53
N HIS A 156 2.22 5.88 6.81
CA HIS A 156 1.44 5.00 5.96
C HIS A 156 -0.05 5.27 6.12
N CYS A 157 -0.79 5.28 5.01
CA CYS A 157 -2.25 5.31 4.99
C CYS A 157 -2.74 4.70 3.69
N ARG A 158 -3.44 3.58 3.76
CA ARG A 158 -3.94 2.86 2.59
C ARG A 158 -5.30 2.29 2.85
N ILE A 159 -6.21 2.47 1.88
CA ILE A 159 -7.46 1.73 1.83
C ILE A 159 -7.40 0.64 0.76
N GLY A 160 -7.91 -0.54 1.07
CA GLY A 160 -7.96 -1.68 0.16
C GLY A 160 -9.23 -2.51 0.31
N ALA A 161 -9.52 -3.33 -0.69
CA ALA A 161 -10.64 -4.28 -0.63
C ALA A 161 -10.33 -5.40 0.38
N MET A 162 -11.39 -5.89 1.04
CA MET A 162 -11.33 -7.12 1.85
C MET A 162 -11.97 -8.29 1.11
N TRP A 163 -11.87 -9.48 1.70
CA TRP A 163 -12.61 -10.65 1.23
C TRP A 163 -14.13 -10.42 1.27
N ASN A 164 -14.63 -9.76 2.33
CA ASN A 164 -16.01 -9.29 2.37
C ASN A 164 -16.11 -8.02 1.50
N PRO A 165 -16.91 -8.02 0.41
CA PRO A 165 -17.05 -6.87 -0.48
C PRO A 165 -17.72 -5.65 0.19
N GLU A 166 -18.45 -5.86 1.28
CA GLU A 166 -19.11 -4.79 2.04
C GLU A 166 -18.15 -4.06 2.99
N ARG A 167 -16.92 -4.55 3.14
CA ARG A 167 -15.93 -3.96 4.04
C ARG A 167 -14.61 -3.64 3.34
N PHE A 168 -13.95 -2.62 3.86
CA PHE A 168 -12.66 -2.15 3.35
C PHE A 168 -11.61 -2.20 4.46
N LYS A 169 -10.38 -2.51 4.07
CA LYS A 169 -9.22 -2.55 4.96
C LYS A 169 -8.57 -1.17 4.94
N LEU A 170 -8.56 -0.49 6.07
CA LEU A 170 -7.75 0.69 6.30
C LEU A 170 -6.48 0.28 7.03
N GLN A 171 -5.32 0.66 6.51
CA GLN A 171 -4.01 0.44 7.11
C GLN A 171 -3.35 1.79 7.37
N ILE A 172 -3.01 2.09 8.62
CA ILE A 172 -2.45 3.37 9.02
C ILE A 172 -1.23 3.15 9.91
N ALA A 173 -0.20 3.95 9.67
CA ALA A 173 0.91 4.12 10.59
C ALA A 173 1.22 5.62 10.67
N VAL A 174 1.19 6.16 11.88
CA VAL A 174 1.49 7.57 12.16
C VAL A 174 2.79 7.71 12.93
N ALA A 175 3.39 8.89 12.85
CA ALA A 175 4.50 9.27 13.71
C ALA A 175 4.01 9.54 15.14
N PRO A 176 4.88 9.47 16.16
CA PRO A 176 4.52 9.75 17.54
C PRO A 176 3.85 11.12 17.74
N SER A 177 4.24 12.13 16.94
CA SER A 177 3.66 13.48 16.97
C SER A 177 2.16 13.50 16.62
N ALA A 178 1.68 12.54 15.82
CA ALA A 178 0.29 12.43 15.40
C ALA A 178 -0.46 11.28 16.10
N GLN A 179 0.16 10.61 17.09
CA GLN A 179 -0.43 9.44 17.74
C GLN A 179 -1.73 9.77 18.47
N MET A 180 -1.79 10.91 19.17
CA MET A 180 -3.00 11.34 19.89
C MET A 180 -4.18 11.59 18.93
N LEU A 181 -3.91 12.26 17.81
CA LEU A 181 -4.91 12.48 16.76
C LEU A 181 -5.42 11.15 16.20
N TRP A 182 -4.51 10.22 15.94
CA TRP A 182 -4.87 8.88 15.46
C TRP A 182 -5.72 8.11 16.47
N THR A 183 -5.41 8.15 17.76
CA THR A 183 -6.23 7.51 18.80
C THR A 183 -7.67 8.02 18.77
N LEU A 184 -7.86 9.35 18.77
CA LEU A 184 -9.20 9.96 18.71
C LEU A 184 -9.96 9.58 17.43
N LEU A 185 -9.26 9.58 16.30
CA LEU A 185 -9.82 9.21 15.01
C LEU A 185 -10.20 7.72 14.97
N CYS A 186 -9.37 6.85 15.54
CA CYS A 186 -9.60 5.41 15.64
C CYS A 186 -10.85 5.12 16.48
N ASP A 187 -10.96 5.75 17.66
CA ASP A 187 -12.13 5.61 18.55
C ASP A 187 -13.41 6.05 17.85
N TYR A 188 -13.38 7.19 17.16
CA TYR A 188 -14.49 7.66 16.34
C TYR A 188 -14.88 6.66 15.24
N LEU A 189 -13.91 6.14 14.48
CA LEU A 189 -14.19 5.14 13.44
C LEU A 189 -14.80 3.86 14.03
N VAL A 190 -14.31 3.42 15.20
CA VAL A 190 -14.87 2.26 15.92
C VAL A 190 -16.32 2.51 16.33
N HIS A 191 -16.64 3.70 16.84
CA HIS A 191 -18.02 4.09 17.13
C HIS A 191 -18.91 4.09 15.88
N ARG A 192 -18.35 4.31 14.69
CA ARG A 192 -19.05 4.19 13.39
C ARG A 192 -19.10 2.76 12.83
N GLY A 193 -18.73 1.75 13.61
CA GLY A 193 -18.79 0.35 13.22
C GLY A 193 -17.52 -0.16 12.54
N ALA A 194 -16.39 0.55 12.66
CA ALA A 194 -15.10 -0.02 12.33
C ALA A 194 -14.71 -1.13 13.33
N THR A 195 -13.93 -2.10 12.86
CA THR A 195 -13.37 -3.15 13.72
C THR A 195 -11.85 -3.12 13.65
N ILE A 196 -11.18 -2.97 14.79
CA ILE A 196 -9.71 -3.05 14.85
C ILE A 196 -9.31 -4.50 14.63
N LEU A 197 -8.46 -4.74 13.64
CA LEU A 197 -7.89 -6.04 13.34
C LEU A 197 -6.53 -6.15 14.03
N ARG A 198 -6.43 -7.00 15.05
CA ARG A 198 -5.19 -7.25 15.79
C ARG A 198 -4.53 -8.54 15.33
N GLY A 199 -3.19 -8.56 15.40
CA GLY A 199 -2.39 -9.74 15.12
C GLY A 199 -1.83 -9.78 13.70
N THR A 200 -1.08 -10.85 13.42
CA THR A 200 -0.39 -11.03 12.15
C THR A 200 -1.38 -11.31 11.02
N ALA A 201 -1.25 -10.59 9.90
CA ALA A 201 -2.09 -10.81 8.73
C ALA A 201 -1.98 -12.27 8.24
N PRO A 202 -3.05 -12.88 7.71
CA PRO A 202 -2.98 -14.24 7.17
C PRO A 202 -2.02 -14.32 5.98
N LYS A 203 -1.47 -15.52 5.74
CA LYS A 203 -0.58 -15.78 4.60
C LYS A 203 -1.27 -15.42 3.28
N GLY A 204 -0.55 -14.69 2.43
CA GLY A 204 -0.99 -14.35 1.08
C GLY A 204 -1.16 -15.59 0.19
N PRO A 205 -1.89 -15.47 -0.94
CA PRO A 205 -2.14 -16.59 -1.85
C PRO A 205 -0.85 -17.27 -2.35
N LEU A 206 0.18 -16.48 -2.69
CA LEU A 206 1.45 -17.01 -3.17
C LEU A 206 2.20 -17.81 -2.09
N VAL A 207 2.29 -17.27 -0.88
CA VAL A 207 2.95 -17.94 0.26
C VAL A 207 2.24 -19.23 0.63
N ARG A 208 0.90 -19.25 0.54
CA ARG A 208 0.11 -20.49 0.70
C ARG A 208 0.44 -21.52 -0.37
N LYS A 209 0.58 -21.10 -1.64
CA LYS A 209 0.99 -21.99 -2.74
C LYS A 209 2.40 -22.55 -2.50
N ILE A 210 3.36 -21.69 -2.18
CA ILE A 210 4.75 -22.10 -1.87
C ILE A 210 4.76 -23.07 -0.69
N SER A 211 4.02 -22.78 0.39
CA SER A 211 3.93 -23.67 1.55
C SER A 211 3.40 -25.06 1.14
N LYS A 212 2.36 -25.13 0.30
CA LYS A 212 1.83 -26.40 -0.23
C LYS A 212 2.86 -27.16 -1.07
N CYS A 213 3.56 -26.48 -1.98
CA CYS A 213 4.61 -27.08 -2.80
C CYS A 213 5.76 -27.63 -1.92
N LEU A 214 6.17 -26.88 -0.90
CA LEU A 214 7.21 -27.31 0.05
C LEU A 214 6.77 -28.52 0.87
N THR A 215 5.51 -28.58 1.30
CA THR A 215 4.98 -29.76 2.00
C THR A 215 4.99 -30.98 1.09
N ALA A 216 4.53 -30.85 -0.16
CA ALA A 216 4.53 -31.96 -1.13
C ALA A 216 5.95 -32.45 -1.44
N LEU A 217 6.91 -31.54 -1.61
CA LEU A 217 8.32 -31.89 -1.82
C LEU A 217 8.99 -32.44 -0.55
N GLY A 218 8.48 -32.14 0.64
CA GLY A 218 9.02 -32.66 1.90
C GLY A 218 8.48 -34.02 2.32
N SER A 219 7.41 -34.50 1.69
CA SER A 219 6.71 -35.75 2.02
C SER A 219 7.06 -36.93 1.09
N GLU A 220 8.01 -36.76 0.18
CA GLU A 220 8.49 -37.80 -0.77
C GLU A 220 9.72 -38.58 -0.25
N ASP A 221 10.10 -38.39 1.01
CA ASP A 221 11.13 -39.16 1.72
C ASP A 221 10.45 -40.16 2.68
#